data_AF-A0AAW2UK64-F1
#
_entry.id   AF-A0AAW2UK64-F1
#
_cell.length_a   1.000
_cell.length_b   1.000
_cell.length_c   1.000
_cell.angle_alpha   90.00
_cell.angle_beta   90.00
_cell.angle_gamma   90.00
#
_symmetry.space_group_name_H-M   'P 1'
#
loop_
_entity.id
_entity.type
_entity.pdbx_description
1 polymer ?
#
loop_
_entity_poly.entity_id
_entity_poly.type
_entity_poly.pdbx_seq_one_letter_code
_entity_poly.pdbx_strand_id
1 'polypeptide(L)'
;MLATDPMKPSDIAETTFVKALSESSALNSVPSQFTFTNDSTASHSDSIPVIDFSLLASGTTHQRAKVLRDLDNACRDWDSSCLLKNIKQASLEYFELPEEDKRRYEAKSASDPIKSGSGSVINTADQRINLWRDFVKSYVHHPNFTVQINLIN
;
A
#
# COMPACT_ATOMS: atom_id res chain seq x y z
N MET A 1 17.14 -31.60 25.59
CA MET A 1 17.06 -30.15 25.37
C MET A 1 17.93 -29.87 24.15
N LEU A 2 17.33 -29.85 22.96
CA LEU A 2 18.07 -29.63 21.71
C LEU A 2 18.33 -28.14 21.59
N ALA A 3 19.60 -27.75 21.60
CA ALA A 3 20.02 -26.39 21.29
C ALA A 3 19.73 -26.16 19.80
N THR A 4 18.79 -25.27 19.50
CA THR A 4 18.58 -24.74 18.17
C THR A 4 19.76 -23.85 17.81
N ASP A 5 20.50 -24.22 16.76
CA ASP A 5 21.57 -23.42 16.18
C ASP A 5 21.07 -22.01 15.83
N PRO A 6 21.91 -20.97 15.96
CA PRO A 6 21.57 -19.62 15.54
C PRO A 6 21.33 -19.59 14.02
N MET A 7 20.12 -19.20 13.63
CA MET A 7 19.68 -19.12 12.23
C MET A 7 20.60 -18.19 11.43
N LYS A 8 21.11 -18.69 10.30
CA LYS A 8 22.07 -17.97 9.45
C LYS A 8 21.38 -16.75 8.80
N PRO A 9 22.02 -15.57 8.74
CA PRO A 9 21.41 -14.35 8.19
C PRO A 9 20.90 -14.46 6.74
N SER A 10 21.43 -15.41 5.97
CA SER A 10 21.02 -15.70 4.59
C SER A 10 19.62 -16.30 4.47
N ASP A 11 19.12 -16.95 5.53
CA ASP A 11 17.88 -17.74 5.49
C ASP A 11 16.68 -16.96 6.07
N ILE A 12 16.96 -15.84 6.73
CA ILE A 12 15.95 -14.97 7.38
C ILE A 12 15.11 -14.20 6.34
N ALA A 13 15.68 -13.93 5.16
CA ALA A 13 15.08 -13.02 4.17
C ALA A 13 14.02 -13.65 3.26
N GLU A 14 13.96 -14.98 3.14
CA GLU A 14 13.02 -15.63 2.21
C GLU A 14 11.67 -16.00 2.82
N THR A 15 11.51 -15.97 4.15
CA THR A 15 10.31 -16.53 4.81
C THR A 15 9.68 -15.69 5.91
N THR A 16 10.27 -14.55 6.30
CA THR A 16 9.73 -13.72 7.40
C THR A 16 9.31 -12.34 6.89
N PHE A 17 8.13 -11.88 7.29
CA PHE A 17 7.63 -10.53 7.00
C PHE A 17 8.54 -9.45 7.62
N VAL A 18 8.74 -8.33 6.91
CA VAL A 18 9.57 -7.20 7.36
C VAL A 18 9.07 -6.61 8.68
N LYS A 19 7.75 -6.64 8.94
CA LYS A 19 7.17 -6.26 10.23
C LYS A 19 7.78 -7.06 11.39
N ALA A 20 7.82 -8.38 11.27
CA ALA A 20 8.39 -9.25 12.31
C ALA A 20 9.89 -9.01 12.50
N LEU A 21 10.62 -8.75 11.42
CA LEU A 21 12.03 -8.33 11.50
C LEU A 21 12.17 -7.01 12.27
N SER A 22 11.34 -6.01 11.96
CA SER A 22 11.38 -4.69 12.59
C SER A 22 10.98 -4.68 14.08
N GLU A 23 10.13 -5.62 14.49
CA GLU A 23 9.68 -5.78 15.89
C GLU A 23 10.66 -6.63 16.71
N SER A 24 11.60 -7.31 16.06
CA SER A 24 12.64 -8.08 16.75
C SER A 24 13.66 -7.15 17.39
N SER A 25 14.03 -7.43 18.64
CA SER A 25 15.11 -6.71 19.34
C SER A 25 16.51 -7.03 18.79
N ALA A 26 16.61 -7.86 17.75
CA ALA A 26 17.86 -8.35 17.18
C ALA A 26 18.44 -7.41 16.10
N LEU A 27 17.63 -6.51 15.54
CA LEU A 27 18.08 -5.59 14.49
C LEU A 27 18.47 -4.22 15.07
N ASN A 28 19.77 -3.94 15.06
CA ASN A 28 20.31 -2.62 15.41
C ASN A 28 20.37 -1.67 14.20
N SER A 29 20.18 -2.19 12.98
CA SER A 29 20.18 -1.42 11.74
C SER A 29 19.39 -2.17 10.66
N VAL A 30 18.96 -1.43 9.62
CA VAL A 30 18.33 -2.03 8.44
C VAL A 30 19.37 -2.89 7.70
N PRO A 31 19.09 -4.18 7.44
CA PRO A 31 19.99 -5.05 6.70
C PRO A 31 20.30 -4.52 5.29
N SER A 32 21.54 -4.72 4.83
CA SER A 32 22.02 -4.19 3.56
C SER A 32 21.25 -4.68 2.33
N GLN A 33 20.57 -5.84 2.42
CA GLN A 33 19.73 -6.30 1.31
C GLN A 33 18.53 -5.38 1.01
N PHE A 34 18.20 -4.44 1.91
CA PHE A 34 17.12 -3.47 1.76
C PHE A 34 17.62 -2.03 1.55
N THR A 35 18.94 -1.81 1.52
CA THR A 35 19.51 -0.48 1.31
C THR A 35 19.65 -0.20 -0.19
N PHE A 36 19.04 0.88 -0.66
CA PHE A 36 19.18 1.38 -2.02
C PHE A 36 19.58 2.86 -1.99
N THR A 37 20.46 3.27 -2.91
CA THR A 37 20.90 4.66 -3.07
C THR A 37 19.76 5.49 -3.66
N ASN A 38 19.14 6.34 -2.84
CA ASN A 38 18.09 7.25 -3.28
C ASN A 38 18.68 8.61 -3.67
N ASP A 39 18.47 9.05 -4.91
CA ASP A 39 18.71 10.44 -5.31
C ASP A 39 17.63 11.31 -4.66
N SER A 40 18.04 12.08 -3.66
CA SER A 40 17.13 12.81 -2.78
C SER A 40 16.60 14.07 -3.46
N THR A 41 15.59 13.93 -4.32
CA THR A 41 14.74 15.03 -4.80
C THR A 41 13.37 14.99 -4.13
N ALA A 42 13.35 14.91 -2.79
CA ALA A 42 12.10 15.00 -2.05
C ALA A 42 11.61 16.46 -2.04
N SER A 43 10.63 16.76 -2.89
CA SER A 43 9.95 18.06 -2.90
C SER A 43 9.26 18.33 -1.56
N HIS A 44 9.30 19.57 -1.09
CA HIS A 44 8.57 20.02 0.10
C HIS A 44 7.07 19.75 -0.06
N SER A 45 6.44 19.17 0.97
CA SER A 45 5.02 18.81 0.96
C SER A 45 4.16 20.06 1.17
N ASP A 46 3.34 20.40 0.18
CA ASP A 46 2.23 21.34 0.34
C ASP A 46 1.11 20.74 1.21
N SER A 47 0.27 21.60 1.78
CA SER A 47 -0.85 21.21 2.65
C SER A 47 -1.98 20.51 1.87
N ILE A 48 -2.50 19.42 2.42
CA ILE A 48 -3.61 18.63 1.85
C ILE A 48 -4.91 19.45 1.83
N PRO A 49 -5.65 19.53 0.70
CA PRO A 49 -6.95 20.20 0.65
C PRO A 49 -8.04 19.41 1.40
N VAL A 50 -8.89 20.10 2.17
CA VAL A 50 -10.05 19.53 2.88
C VAL A 50 -11.33 19.88 2.12
N ILE A 51 -12.15 18.88 1.79
CA ILE A 51 -13.39 19.02 1.01
C ILE A 51 -14.59 18.58 1.84
N ASP A 52 -15.59 19.45 1.94
CA ASP A 52 -16.87 19.14 2.59
C ASP A 52 -17.88 18.55 1.58
N PHE A 53 -18.02 17.23 1.58
CA PHE A 53 -18.93 16.51 0.70
C PHE A 53 -20.42 16.75 1.03
N SER A 54 -20.77 17.26 2.22
CA SER A 54 -22.18 17.53 2.58
C SER A 54 -22.82 18.54 1.62
N LEU A 55 -22.02 19.51 1.15
CA LEU A 55 -22.43 20.55 0.21
C LEU A 55 -22.77 20.00 -1.19
N LEU A 56 -22.30 18.80 -1.55
CA LEU A 56 -22.74 18.13 -2.79
C LEU A 56 -24.20 17.67 -2.69
N ALA A 57 -24.70 17.35 -1.50
CA ALA A 57 -26.07 16.87 -1.31
C ALA A 57 -27.04 18.00 -0.95
N SER A 58 -26.66 18.88 -0.02
CA SER A 58 -27.53 19.89 0.60
C SER A 58 -27.18 21.35 0.29
N GLY A 59 -26.16 21.60 -0.54
CA GLY A 59 -25.73 22.96 -0.89
C GLY A 59 -26.56 23.61 -2.01
N THR A 60 -26.45 24.93 -2.12
CA THR A 60 -26.96 25.71 -3.27
C THR A 60 -26.19 25.36 -4.55
N THR A 61 -26.75 25.71 -5.72
CA THR A 61 -26.10 25.48 -7.03
C THR A 61 -24.66 26.02 -7.08
N HIS A 62 -24.41 27.20 -6.51
CA HIS A 62 -23.07 27.79 -6.45
C HIS A 62 -22.11 27.02 -5.53
N GLN A 63 -22.59 26.56 -4.36
CA GLN A 63 -21.79 25.78 -3.42
C GLN A 63 -21.42 24.41 -4.01
N ARG A 64 -22.38 23.74 -4.68
CA ARG A 64 -22.14 22.47 -5.38
C ARG A 64 -21.08 22.62 -6.47
N ALA A 65 -21.21 23.65 -7.31
CA ALA A 65 -20.24 23.93 -8.36
C ALA A 65 -18.85 24.25 -7.81
N LYS A 66 -18.77 24.93 -6.66
CA LYS A 66 -17.50 25.20 -5.97
C LYS A 66 -16.86 23.91 -5.45
N VAL A 67 -17.61 23.06 -4.76
CA VAL A 67 -17.07 21.79 -4.23
C VAL A 67 -16.63 20.84 -5.34
N LEU A 68 -17.33 20.80 -6.47
CA LEU A 68 -16.90 20.01 -7.63
C LEU A 68 -15.58 20.53 -8.23
N ARG A 69 -15.39 21.86 -8.31
CA ARG A 69 -14.11 22.43 -8.76
C ARG A 69 -12.99 22.18 -7.75
N ASP A 70 -13.27 22.34 -6.46
CA ASP A 70 -12.31 22.08 -5.40
C ASP A 70 -11.92 20.59 -5.37
N LEU A 71 -12.87 19.68 -5.66
CA LEU A 71 -12.61 18.25 -5.84
C LEU A 71 -11.84 17.93 -7.11
N ASP A 72 -12.15 18.58 -8.24
CA ASP A 72 -11.39 18.41 -9.48
C ASP A 72 -9.94 18.87 -9.28
N ASN A 73 -9.73 20.03 -8.67
CA ASN A 73 -8.40 20.54 -8.32
C ASN A 73 -7.70 19.63 -7.31
N ALA A 74 -8.38 19.25 -6.23
CA ALA A 74 -7.81 18.35 -5.25
C ALA A 74 -7.52 16.97 -5.83
N CYS A 75 -8.32 16.40 -6.73
CA CYS A 75 -8.00 15.12 -7.37
C CYS A 75 -6.84 15.24 -8.37
N ARG A 76 -6.63 16.44 -8.95
CA ARG A 76 -5.43 16.74 -9.73
C ARG A 76 -4.19 16.84 -8.83
N ASP A 77 -4.37 17.31 -7.60
CA ASP A 77 -3.26 17.67 -6.69
C ASP A 77 -3.02 16.66 -5.54
N TRP A 78 -4.00 15.82 -5.19
CA TRP A 78 -4.03 15.03 -3.95
C TRP A 78 -5.04 13.84 -3.96
N ASP A 79 -4.52 12.64 -3.64
CA ASP A 79 -5.27 11.38 -3.67
C ASP A 79 -6.24 11.19 -2.46
N SER A 80 -7.38 10.57 -2.73
CA SER A 80 -8.69 10.67 -2.04
C SER A 80 -8.78 10.12 -0.59
N SER A 81 -9.37 10.87 0.36
CA SER A 81 -9.20 10.64 1.81
C SER A 81 -10.24 9.78 2.56
N CYS A 82 -11.45 9.54 2.04
CA CYS A 82 -12.48 8.80 2.79
C CYS A 82 -12.44 7.28 2.57
N LEU A 83 -12.24 6.84 1.32
CA LEU A 83 -12.04 5.43 0.98
C LEU A 83 -10.83 4.85 1.72
N LEU A 84 -9.80 5.68 1.92
CA LEU A 84 -8.59 5.30 2.63
C LEU A 84 -8.83 4.91 4.09
N LYS A 85 -9.86 5.41 4.79
CA LYS A 85 -10.06 5.08 6.21
C LYS A 85 -10.40 3.60 6.42
N ASN A 86 -11.40 3.10 5.70
CA ASN A 86 -11.81 1.70 5.82
C ASN A 86 -10.76 0.75 5.26
N ILE A 87 -10.13 1.12 4.14
CA ILE A 87 -9.01 0.35 3.58
C ILE A 87 -7.84 0.32 4.57
N LYS A 88 -7.50 1.44 5.19
CA LYS A 88 -6.44 1.52 6.21
C LYS A 88 -6.76 0.64 7.40
N GLN A 89 -7.98 0.69 7.92
CA GLN A 89 -8.40 -0.16 9.03
C GLN A 89 -8.30 -1.66 8.69
N ALA A 90 -8.86 -2.08 7.55
CA ALA A 90 -8.77 -3.46 7.09
C ALA A 90 -7.32 -3.90 6.82
N SER A 91 -6.48 -2.99 6.34
CA SER A 91 -5.04 -3.25 6.13
C SER A 91 -4.33 -3.47 7.46
N LEU A 92 -4.62 -2.64 8.48
CA LEU A 92 -4.06 -2.80 9.82
C LEU A 92 -4.45 -4.15 10.43
N GLU A 93 -5.74 -4.50 10.37
CA GLU A 93 -6.24 -5.79 10.86
C GLU A 93 -5.52 -6.97 10.20
N TYR A 94 -5.26 -6.90 8.89
CA TYR A 94 -4.50 -7.92 8.18
C TYR A 94 -3.05 -8.04 8.69
N PHE A 95 -2.33 -6.93 8.86
CA PHE A 95 -0.91 -6.97 9.25
C PHE A 95 -0.70 -7.39 10.71
N GLU A 96 -1.71 -7.22 11.56
CA GLU A 96 -1.74 -7.70 12.94
C GLU A 96 -2.10 -9.19 13.08
N LEU A 97 -2.51 -9.87 11.99
CA LEU A 97 -2.73 -11.32 12.04
C LEU A 97 -1.42 -12.07 12.35
N PRO A 98 -1.53 -13.26 12.99
CA PRO A 98 -0.42 -14.19 13.11
C PRO A 98 0.19 -14.54 11.75
N GLU A 99 1.47 -14.89 11.73
CA GLU A 99 2.17 -15.15 10.48
C GLU A 99 1.56 -16.31 9.71
N GLU A 100 1.19 -17.40 10.40
CA GLU A 100 0.51 -18.56 9.82
C GLU A 100 -0.78 -18.18 9.07
N ASP A 101 -1.53 -17.21 9.60
CA ASP A 101 -2.78 -16.75 9.01
C ASP A 101 -2.54 -15.87 7.79
N LYS A 102 -1.47 -15.07 7.80
CA LYS A 102 -1.02 -14.25 6.66
C LYS A 102 -0.46 -15.12 5.54
N ARG A 103 0.27 -16.19 5.86
CA ARG A 103 0.85 -17.13 4.88
C ARG A 103 -0.20 -17.82 4.00
N ARG A 104 -1.46 -17.88 4.43
CA ARG A 104 -2.57 -18.37 3.60
C ARG A 104 -2.75 -17.57 2.30
N TYR A 105 -2.32 -16.30 2.31
CA TYR A 105 -2.42 -15.38 1.18
C TYR A 105 -1.09 -15.18 0.44
N GLU A 106 -0.04 -15.94 0.77
CA GLU A 106 1.21 -15.90 0.01
C GLU A 106 0.94 -16.15 -1.47
N ALA A 107 1.52 -15.29 -2.32
CA ALA A 107 1.33 -15.38 -3.76
C ALA A 107 1.87 -16.70 -4.30
N LYS A 108 0.97 -17.58 -4.75
CA LYS A 108 1.31 -18.86 -5.40
C LYS A 108 1.37 -18.70 -6.91
N SER A 109 0.54 -17.81 -7.46
CA SER A 109 0.42 -17.53 -8.88
C SER A 109 0.22 -16.03 -9.14
N ALA A 110 0.60 -15.59 -10.34
CA ALA A 110 0.28 -14.27 -10.85
C ALA A 110 -1.22 -14.02 -11.03
N SER A 111 -2.06 -15.07 -11.00
CA SER A 111 -3.52 -14.97 -11.13
C SER A 111 -4.27 -14.94 -9.80
N ASP A 112 -3.60 -15.07 -8.65
CA ASP A 112 -4.29 -15.16 -7.37
C ASP A 112 -5.09 -13.89 -7.08
N PRO A 113 -6.36 -14.00 -6.66
CA PRO A 113 -7.21 -12.83 -6.42
C PRO A 113 -6.72 -12.01 -5.21
N ILE A 114 -6.06 -12.66 -4.24
CA ILE A 114 -5.43 -12.00 -3.11
C ILE A 114 -4.01 -12.54 -2.97
N LYS A 115 -3.05 -11.64 -2.74
CA LYS A 115 -1.63 -11.95 -2.62
C LYS A 115 -0.99 -11.14 -1.52
N SER A 116 -0.12 -11.77 -0.76
CA SER A 116 0.70 -11.11 0.25
C SER A 116 2.14 -11.59 0.21
N GLY A 117 3.04 -10.80 0.79
CA GLY A 117 4.42 -11.17 1.02
C GLY A 117 5.32 -9.98 1.29
N SER A 118 6.61 -10.26 1.37
CA SER A 118 7.66 -9.24 1.48
C SER A 118 7.93 -8.62 0.10
N GLY A 119 8.06 -7.29 0.05
CA GLY A 119 8.19 -6.55 -1.19
C GLY A 119 9.55 -6.78 -1.87
N SER A 120 9.54 -7.18 -3.13
CA SER A 120 10.72 -7.10 -4.00
C SER A 120 10.31 -6.59 -5.38
N VAL A 121 11.17 -5.81 -6.02
CA VAL A 121 10.99 -5.31 -7.38
C VAL A 121 12.14 -5.76 -8.26
N ILE A 122 11.89 -5.91 -9.55
CA ILE A 122 12.93 -6.16 -10.55
C ILE A 122 13.13 -4.82 -11.27
N ASN A 123 14.37 -4.34 -11.30
CA ASN A 123 14.70 -3.09 -12.01
C ASN A 123 14.85 -3.34 -13.52
N THR A 124 15.08 -2.28 -14.30
CA THR A 124 15.26 -2.36 -15.76
C THR A 124 16.52 -3.12 -16.20
N ALA A 125 17.41 -3.46 -15.26
CA ALA A 125 18.61 -4.25 -15.49
C ALA A 125 18.45 -5.70 -14.97
N ASP A 126 17.21 -6.16 -14.78
CA ASP A 126 16.85 -7.49 -14.27
C ASP A 126 17.40 -7.83 -12.87
N GLN A 127 17.76 -6.82 -12.08
CA GLN A 127 18.22 -7.02 -10.71
C GLN A 127 17.04 -6.97 -9.74
N ARG A 128 16.97 -7.98 -8.87
CA ARG A 128 16.00 -8.03 -7.78
C ARG A 128 16.45 -7.12 -6.63
N ILE A 129 15.59 -6.17 -6.27
CA ILE A 129 15.78 -5.25 -5.15
C ILE A 129 14.73 -5.58 -4.10
N ASN A 130 15.15 -5.84 -2.87
CA ASN A 130 14.23 -6.04 -1.76
C ASN A 130 13.83 -4.69 -1.16
N LEU A 131 12.54 -4.52 -0.92
CA LEU A 131 11.98 -3.33 -0.31
C LEU A 131 11.77 -3.58 1.18
N TRP A 132 12.05 -2.58 2.01
CA TRP A 132 11.69 -2.61 3.43
C TRP A 132 10.17 -2.38 3.61
N ARG A 133 9.38 -3.35 3.14
CA ARG A 133 7.92 -3.28 3.06
C ARG A 133 7.32 -4.68 2.98
N ASP A 134 6.21 -4.86 3.69
CA ASP A 134 5.26 -5.95 3.46
C ASP A 134 4.06 -5.46 2.62
N PHE A 135 3.42 -6.36 1.89
CA PHE A 135 2.24 -6.03 1.11
C PHE A 135 1.12 -7.06 1.25
N VAL A 136 -0.10 -6.57 1.06
CA VAL A 136 -1.28 -7.35 0.68
C VAL A 136 -1.92 -6.66 -0.52
N LYS A 137 -2.28 -7.45 -1.53
CA LYS A 137 -2.89 -7.01 -2.78
C LYS A 137 -4.16 -7.81 -2.99
N SER A 138 -5.26 -7.14 -3.29
CA SER A 138 -6.52 -7.76 -3.68
C SER A 138 -6.92 -7.25 -5.05
N TYR A 139 -7.16 -8.16 -5.99
CA TYR A 139 -7.67 -7.88 -7.32
C TYR A 139 -9.19 -8.04 -7.30
N VAL A 140 -9.90 -6.92 -7.26
CA VAL A 140 -11.36 -6.92 -7.32
C VAL A 140 -11.79 -6.69 -8.77
N HIS A 141 -12.27 -7.75 -9.42
CA HIS A 141 -13.02 -7.60 -10.66
C HIS A 141 -14.49 -7.33 -10.32
N HIS A 142 -14.94 -6.08 -10.51
CA HIS A 142 -16.37 -5.77 -10.40
C HIS A 142 -17.07 -6.14 -11.72
N PRO A 143 -18.07 -7.04 -11.75
CA PRO A 143 -18.67 -7.50 -13.00
C PRO A 143 -19.45 -6.42 -13.77
N ASN A 144 -19.83 -5.30 -13.14
CA ASN A 144 -20.71 -4.28 -13.73
C ASN A 144 -20.14 -2.84 -13.75
N PHE A 145 -18.81 -2.65 -13.78
CA PHE A 145 -18.26 -1.28 -13.89
C PHE A 145 -18.26 -0.80 -15.35
N THR A 146 -19.42 -0.37 -15.86
CA THR A 146 -19.53 0.30 -17.17
C THR A 146 -19.47 1.80 -16.95
N VAL A 147 -18.36 2.44 -17.34
CA VAL A 147 -18.30 3.91 -17.46
C VAL A 147 -19.04 4.30 -18.73
N GLN A 148 -20.29 4.75 -18.62
CA GLN A 148 -20.98 5.39 -19.72
C GLN A 148 -20.56 6.86 -19.78
N ILE A 149 -19.60 7.18 -20.64
CA ILE A 149 -19.33 8.57 -21.03
C ILE A 149 -20.40 8.93 -22.07
N ASN A 150 -21.48 9.56 -21.60
CA ASN A 150 -22.41 10.21 -22.52
C ASN A 150 -21.73 11.50 -23.02
N LEU A 151 -21.21 11.45 -24.25
CA LEU A 151 -20.83 12.65 -24.98
C LEU A 151 -22.13 13.42 -25.27
N ILE A 152 -22.26 14.59 -24.66
CA ILE A 152 -23.30 15.55 -25.00
C ILE A 152 -22.90 16.12 -26.37
N ASN A 153 -23.69 15.83 -27.40
CA ASN A 153 -23.62 16.47 -28.72
C ASN A 153 -24.02 17.94 -28.63
#